data_AF-A0A2M7PID0-F1
#
_entry.id   AF-A0A2M7PID0-F1
#
_cell.length_a   1.000
_cell.length_b   1.000
_cell.length_c   1.000
_cell.angle_alpha   90.00
_cell.angle_beta   90.00
_cell.angle_gamma   90.00
#
_symmetry.space_group_name_H-M   'P 1'
#
loop_
_entity.id
_entity.type
_entity.pdbx_description
1 polymer ?
#
loop_
_entity_poly.entity_id
_entity_poly.type
_entity_poly.pdbx_seq_one_letter_code
_entity_poly.pdbx_strand_id
1 'polypeptide(L)'
;DTTMKVVTIHPDFAVYAPTAFTPNGDGINDDFEVKGIGIKTYLLQIYSRWGDLIYESKSLEDKWNGTIKGSDAPIGSYVYQIHYTSMIDRDYSTKGTVTLIR
;
A
#
# COMPACT_ATOMS: atom_id res chain seq x y z
N ASP A 1 14.65 -47.53 -5.19
CA ASP A 1 14.07 -46.77 -4.06
C ASP A 1 13.58 -45.45 -4.61
N THR A 2 12.37 -45.03 -4.26
CA THR A 2 11.74 -43.82 -4.80
C THR A 2 11.28 -42.95 -3.64
N THR A 3 11.86 -41.76 -3.50
CA THR A 3 11.36 -40.75 -2.55
C THR A 3 10.38 -39.82 -3.26
N MET A 4 9.29 -39.51 -2.57
CA MET A 4 8.35 -38.46 -2.94
C MET A 4 8.43 -37.33 -1.93
N LYS A 5 8.44 -36.09 -2.43
CA LYS A 5 8.33 -34.87 -1.62
C LYS A 5 7.12 -34.10 -2.10
N VAL A 6 6.23 -33.75 -1.18
CA VAL A 6 5.06 -32.91 -1.50
C VAL A 6 5.56 -31.50 -1.76
N VAL A 7 5.25 -30.96 -2.95
CA VAL A 7 5.45 -29.56 -3.29
C VAL A 7 4.09 -28.88 -3.29
N THR A 8 3.88 -27.97 -2.35
CA THR A 8 2.66 -27.18 -2.26
C THR A 8 2.85 -25.90 -3.06
N ILE A 9 2.08 -25.74 -4.14
CA ILE A 9 2.02 -24.48 -4.90
C ILE A 9 1.01 -23.59 -4.20
N HIS A 10 1.46 -22.45 -3.67
CA HIS A 10 0.58 -21.43 -3.13
C HIS A 10 0.18 -20.44 -4.24
N PRO A 11 -1.02 -19.85 -4.21
CA PRO A 11 -1.38 -18.81 -5.16
C PRO A 11 -0.43 -17.62 -5.04
N ASP A 12 0.02 -17.13 -6.19
CA ASP A 12 0.87 -15.95 -6.26
C ASP A 12 0.07 -14.72 -5.81
N PHE A 13 0.62 -14.01 -4.83
CA PHE A 13 0.15 -12.69 -4.43
C PHE A 13 1.33 -11.71 -4.55
N ALA A 14 1.01 -10.46 -4.86
CA ALA A 14 2.00 -9.39 -4.88
C ALA A 14 1.35 -8.09 -4.39
N VAL A 15 2.10 -7.31 -3.64
CA VAL A 15 1.75 -5.95 -3.22
C VAL A 15 2.92 -5.04 -3.55
N TYR A 16 2.64 -3.94 -4.23
CA TYR A 16 3.59 -2.91 -4.58
C TYR A 16 3.08 -1.55 -4.13
N ALA A 17 3.92 -0.79 -3.48
CA ALA A 17 3.67 0.60 -3.10
C ALA A 17 4.80 1.47 -3.64
N PRO A 18 4.50 2.60 -4.31
CA PRO A 18 5.54 3.50 -4.81
C PRO A 18 6.25 4.23 -3.66
N THR A 19 7.48 4.66 -3.91
CA THR A 19 8.30 5.36 -2.89
C THR A 19 8.11 6.87 -2.89
N ALA A 20 7.55 7.44 -3.97
CA ALA A 20 7.26 8.86 -4.09
C ALA A 20 6.12 9.12 -5.09
N PHE A 21 5.49 10.28 -4.96
CA PHE A 21 4.45 10.78 -5.86
C PHE A 21 4.46 12.33 -5.87
N THR A 22 3.94 12.91 -6.94
CA THR A 22 3.97 14.35 -7.27
C THR A 22 2.57 14.80 -7.69
N PRO A 23 1.67 15.22 -6.77
CA PRO A 23 0.34 15.73 -7.10
C PRO A 23 0.43 17.11 -7.77
N ASN A 24 0.91 17.16 -9.02
CA ASN A 24 1.09 18.36 -9.82
C ASN A 24 0.03 18.50 -10.92
N GLY A 25 -0.80 17.47 -11.13
CA GLY A 25 -1.90 17.45 -12.08
C GLY A 25 -1.48 17.11 -13.52
N ASP A 26 -0.29 16.53 -13.73
CA ASP A 26 0.16 16.09 -15.05
C ASP A 26 -0.31 14.68 -15.43
N GLY A 27 -0.98 13.97 -14.51
CA GLY A 27 -1.48 12.60 -14.67
C GLY A 27 -0.44 11.52 -14.39
N ILE A 28 0.79 11.87 -14.00
CA ILE A 28 1.91 10.95 -13.79
C ILE A 28 2.30 10.96 -12.31
N ASN A 29 2.02 9.85 -11.62
CA ASN A 29 2.27 9.71 -10.18
C ASN A 29 1.63 10.85 -9.35
N ASP A 30 0.44 11.31 -9.74
CA ASP A 30 -0.30 12.34 -8.99
C ASP A 30 -0.83 11.83 -7.63
N ASP A 31 -0.99 10.53 -7.51
CA ASP A 31 -1.53 9.90 -6.31
C ASP A 31 -0.61 8.78 -5.82
N PHE A 32 -0.62 8.57 -4.51
CA PHE A 32 -0.11 7.35 -3.92
C PHE A 32 -1.14 6.22 -4.10
N GLU A 33 -0.87 5.36 -5.09
CA GLU A 33 -1.67 4.19 -5.45
C GLU A 33 -0.89 2.90 -5.11
N VAL A 34 -1.50 2.03 -4.29
CA VAL A 34 -0.95 0.71 -3.99
C VAL A 34 -1.54 -0.30 -4.95
N LYS A 35 -0.68 -1.11 -5.58
CA LYS A 35 -1.10 -2.15 -6.52
C LYS A 35 -0.99 -3.50 -5.87
N GLY A 36 -1.99 -4.36 -6.08
CA GLY A 36 -2.00 -5.70 -5.51
C GLY A 36 -2.77 -6.72 -6.34
N ILE A 37 -2.32 -7.98 -6.28
CA ILE A 37 -2.99 -9.14 -6.89
C ILE A 37 -3.04 -10.30 -5.89
N GLY A 38 -4.06 -11.14 -5.97
CA GLY A 38 -4.20 -12.31 -5.10
C GLY A 38 -4.54 -11.97 -3.64
N ILE A 39 -5.22 -10.84 -3.43
CA ILE A 39 -5.55 -10.29 -2.11
C ILE A 39 -7.05 -10.39 -1.87
N LYS A 40 -7.43 -10.88 -0.69
CA LYS A 40 -8.82 -11.06 -0.25
C LYS A 40 -9.30 -9.88 0.59
N THR A 41 -8.51 -9.44 1.57
CA THR A 41 -8.77 -8.22 2.36
C THR A 41 -7.58 -7.29 2.28
N TYR A 42 -7.84 -6.00 2.39
CA TYR A 42 -6.82 -4.96 2.30
C TYR A 42 -7.15 -3.84 3.29
N LEU A 43 -6.11 -3.30 3.92
CA LEU A 43 -6.15 -2.12 4.77
C LEU A 43 -4.83 -1.37 4.61
N LEU A 44 -4.91 -0.18 4.04
CA LEU A 44 -3.82 0.79 3.99
C LEU A 44 -4.05 1.86 5.05
N GLN A 45 -2.99 2.17 5.79
CA GLN A 45 -2.96 3.25 6.76
C GLN A 45 -1.71 4.08 6.50
N ILE A 46 -1.88 5.40 6.39
CA ILE A 46 -0.78 6.35 6.19
C ILE A 46 -0.74 7.29 7.39
N TYR A 47 0.47 7.52 7.89
CA TYR A 47 0.74 8.26 9.10
C TYR A 47 1.60 9.49 8.83
N SER A 48 1.34 10.55 9.58
CA SER A 48 2.21 11.73 9.67
C SER A 48 3.57 11.35 10.27
N ARG A 49 4.55 12.26 10.14
CA ARG A 49 5.86 12.11 10.82
C ARG A 49 5.74 11.99 12.35
N TRP A 50 4.64 12.47 12.92
CA TRP A 50 4.38 12.45 14.36
C TRP A 50 3.58 11.22 14.81
N GLY A 51 3.19 10.35 13.87
CA GLY A 51 2.45 9.12 14.14
C GLY A 51 0.93 9.26 14.06
N ASP A 52 0.40 10.41 13.65
CA ASP A 52 -1.05 10.58 13.46
C ASP A 52 -1.52 9.82 12.23
N LEU A 53 -2.63 9.07 12.32
CA LEU A 53 -3.28 8.50 11.16
C LEU A 53 -3.90 9.61 10.31
N ILE A 54 -3.41 9.79 9.08
CA ILE A 54 -3.86 10.87 8.18
C ILE A 54 -4.74 10.37 7.03
N TYR A 55 -4.63 9.08 6.69
CA TYR A 55 -5.38 8.45 5.61
C TYR A 55 -5.54 6.96 5.91
N GLU A 56 -6.73 6.42 5.62
CA GLU A 56 -7.03 5.00 5.70
C GLU A 56 -7.89 4.59 4.50
N SER A 57 -7.60 3.43 3.91
CA SER A 57 -8.45 2.81 2.91
C SER A 57 -8.50 1.29 3.07
N LYS A 58 -9.65 0.71 2.66
CA LYS A 58 -9.88 -0.74 2.58
C LYS A 58 -10.05 -1.24 1.16
N SER A 59 -9.85 -0.39 0.15
CA SER A 59 -9.94 -0.74 -1.27
C SER A 59 -8.60 -0.47 -1.97
N LEU A 60 -8.21 -1.36 -2.89
CA LEU A 60 -7.06 -1.12 -3.77
C LEU A 60 -7.36 -0.07 -4.85
N GLU A 61 -8.63 0.27 -5.06
CA GLU A 61 -9.04 1.32 -6.01
C GLU A 61 -8.88 2.73 -5.43
N ASP A 62 -8.83 2.83 -4.09
CA ASP A 62 -8.62 4.11 -3.44
C ASP A 62 -7.14 4.48 -3.47
N LYS A 63 -6.91 5.78 -3.60
CA LYS A 63 -5.59 6.37 -3.67
C LYS A 63 -5.50 7.58 -2.75
N TRP A 64 -4.30 7.87 -2.27
CA TRP A 64 -4.06 9.08 -1.50
C TRP A 64 -3.46 10.16 -2.38
N ASN A 65 -4.23 11.21 -2.62
CA ASN A 65 -3.85 12.35 -3.47
C ASN A 65 -2.96 13.38 -2.77
N GLY A 66 -2.40 13.06 -1.59
CA GLY A 66 -1.60 14.02 -0.83
C GLY A 66 -2.41 15.08 -0.07
N THR A 67 -3.68 14.83 0.25
CA THR A 67 -4.50 15.71 1.09
C THR A 67 -4.76 15.11 2.48
N ILE A 68 -4.82 15.97 3.50
CA ILE A 68 -5.15 15.63 4.89
C ILE A 68 -6.37 16.49 5.28
N LYS A 69 -7.50 15.84 5.58
CA LYS A 69 -8.74 16.51 5.99
C LYS A 69 -9.21 17.62 5.02
N GLY A 70 -9.02 17.42 3.72
CA GLY A 70 -9.42 18.35 2.67
C GLY A 70 -8.41 19.48 2.37
N SER A 71 -7.29 19.53 3.09
CA SER A 71 -6.19 20.46 2.83
C SER A 71 -4.96 19.74 2.31
N ASP A 72 -4.15 20.44 1.55
CA ASP A 72 -2.86 19.98 1.06
C ASP A 72 -1.93 19.51 2.18
N ALA A 73 -1.44 18.27 2.08
CA ALA A 73 -0.45 17.75 3.02
C ALA A 73 0.91 18.42 2.80
N PRO A 74 1.71 18.68 3.85
CA PRO A 74 3.06 19.19 3.70
C PRO A 74 3.95 18.28 2.82
N ILE A 75 4.90 18.88 2.10
CA ILE A 75 5.96 18.12 1.40
C ILE A 75 6.78 17.37 2.45
N GLY A 76 7.08 16.10 2.18
CA GLY A 76 7.88 15.28 3.09
C GLY A 76 7.58 13.80 3.00
N SER A 77 8.17 13.04 3.92
CA SER A 77 8.00 11.59 4.00
C SER A 77 6.89 11.22 4.99
N TYR A 78 6.06 10.28 4.57
CA TYR A 78 4.96 9.70 5.33
C TYR A 78 5.19 8.20 5.49
N VAL A 79 4.78 7.64 6.62
CA VAL A 79 4.90 6.20 6.87
C VAL A 79 3.60 5.54 6.47
N TYR A 80 3.66 4.43 5.75
CA TYR A 80 2.49 3.61 5.48
C TYR A 80 2.64 2.22 6.08
N GLN A 81 1.49 1.63 6.40
CA GLN A 81 1.34 0.24 6.81
C GLN A 81 0.19 -0.36 6.01
N ILE A 82 0.45 -1.51 5.41
CA ILE A 82 -0.55 -2.26 4.65
C ILE A 82 -0.74 -3.59 5.37
N HIS A 83 -1.97 -3.92 5.69
CA HIS A 83 -2.40 -5.25 6.12
C HIS A 83 -3.26 -5.87 5.05
N TYR A 84 -3.03 -7.15 4.75
CA TYR A 84 -3.84 -7.84 3.77
C TYR A 84 -3.89 -9.35 4.03
N THR A 85 -4.98 -9.99 3.61
CA THR A 85 -5.06 -11.45 3.55
C THR A 85 -4.92 -11.94 2.12
N SER A 86 -4.22 -13.05 1.94
CA SER A 86 -4.19 -13.76 0.67
C SER A 86 -5.47 -14.59 0.45
N MET A 87 -5.64 -15.12 -0.76
CA MET A 87 -6.76 -16.01 -1.12
C MET A 87 -6.80 -17.33 -0.34
N ILE A 88 -5.72 -17.67 0.39
CA ILE A 88 -5.64 -18.84 1.27
C ILE A 88 -5.77 -18.48 2.76
N ASP A 89 -6.37 -17.33 3.07
CA ASP A 89 -6.64 -16.86 4.43
C ASP A 89 -5.39 -16.69 5.32
N ARG A 90 -4.23 -16.45 4.71
CA ARG A 90 -3.02 -16.05 5.43
C ARG A 90 -2.89 -14.53 5.47
N ASP A 91 -2.67 -13.99 6.67
CA ASP A 91 -2.39 -12.58 6.91
C ASP A 91 -0.94 -12.20 6.56
N TYR A 92 -0.81 -11.00 6.00
CA TYR A 92 0.45 -10.35 5.69
C TYR A 92 0.43 -8.89 6.13
N SER A 93 1.60 -8.34 6.43
CA SER A 93 1.78 -6.93 6.68
C SER A 93 3.06 -6.43 6.04
N THR A 94 2.99 -5.27 5.40
CA THR A 94 4.15 -4.54 4.90
C THR A 94 4.12 -3.10 5.40
N LYS A 95 5.31 -2.53 5.60
CA LYS A 95 5.50 -1.17 6.07
C LYS A 95 6.57 -0.50 5.23
N GLY A 96 6.42 0.79 5.02
CA GLY A 96 7.39 1.56 4.26
C GLY A 96 7.15 3.05 4.42
N THR A 97 7.87 3.81 3.59
CA THR A 97 7.71 5.26 3.50
C THR A 97 7.38 5.66 2.08
N VAL A 98 6.58 6.71 1.96
CA VAL A 98 6.30 7.40 0.71
C VAL A 98 6.69 8.86 0.86
N THR A 99 7.33 9.43 -0.16
CA THR A 99 7.68 10.84 -0.20
C THR A 99 6.68 11.60 -1.08
N LEU A 100 6.00 12.59 -0.49
CA LEU A 100 5.19 13.56 -1.23
C LEU A 100 6.11 14.69 -1.67
N ILE A 101 6.18 14.89 -2.98
CA ILE A 101 6.93 15.97 -3.65
C ILE A 101 5.92 16.93 -4.30
N ARG A 102 6.27 18.18 -4.58
CA ARG A 102 5.48 19.08 -5.44
C ARG A 102 6.37 19.71 -6.49
#